data_AF-A0A974T2V5-F1
#
_entry.id   AF-A0A974T2V5-F1
#
_cell.length_a   1.000
_cell.length_b   1.000
_cell.length_c   1.000
_cell.angle_alpha   90.00
_cell.angle_beta   90.00
_cell.angle_gamma   90.00
#
_symmetry.space_group_name_H-M   'P 1'
#
loop_
_entity.id
_entity.type
_entity.pdbx_description
1 polymer ?
#
loop_
_entity_poly.entity_id
_entity_poly.type
_entity_poly.pdbx_seq_one_letter_code
_entity_poly.pdbx_strand_id
1 'polypeptide(L)'
;MQHTIEITQEKIDRYGDINGDYDIIHYDHDYAVQRGFRGTLVHGPHLSAFACDMALQKYGADWFRHGRLRTKWIAPVCPGDDLVVELSEDGAITETVGGAAVVVGSATIEKD
;
A
#
# COMPACT_ATOMS: atom_id res chain seq x y z
N MET A 1 8.34 8.71 -10.09
CA MET A 1 7.07 9.37 -9.71
C MET A 1 6.91 9.23 -8.22
N GLN A 2 6.31 10.21 -7.54
CA GLN A 2 6.09 10.16 -6.10
C GLN A 2 4.71 10.75 -5.76
N HIS A 3 3.99 10.10 -4.86
CA HIS A 3 2.77 10.62 -4.24
C HIS A 3 2.85 10.51 -2.73
N THR A 4 2.20 11.44 -2.03
CA THR A 4 1.98 11.36 -0.59
C THR A 4 0.50 11.16 -0.35
N ILE A 5 0.17 10.17 0.48
CA ILE A 5 -1.19 9.76 0.79
C ILE A 5 -1.35 9.80 2.30
N GLU A 6 -2.26 10.65 2.77
CA GLU A 6 -2.72 10.60 4.15
C GLU A 6 -3.51 9.31 4.37
N ILE A 7 -3.06 8.50 5.32
CA ILE A 7 -3.75 7.27 5.70
C ILE A 7 -4.79 7.59 6.77
N THR A 8 -6.06 7.34 6.48
CA THR A 8 -7.17 7.55 7.42
C THR A 8 -7.89 6.24 7.71
N GLN A 9 -8.56 6.14 8.87
CA GLN A 9 -9.40 4.99 9.18
C GLN A 9 -10.50 4.79 8.12
N GLU A 10 -11.11 5.88 7.62
CA GLU A 10 -12.12 5.80 6.57
C GLU A 10 -11.60 5.10 5.30
N LYS A 11 -10.35 5.35 4.90
CA LYS A 11 -9.74 4.64 3.75
C LYS A 11 -9.60 3.14 4.04
N ILE A 12 -9.20 2.78 5.26
CA ILE A 12 -9.05 1.38 5.68
C ILE A 12 -10.42 0.68 5.67
N ASP A 13 -11.43 1.31 6.28
CA ASP A 13 -12.82 0.81 6.34
C ASP A 13 -13.37 0.54 4.94
N ARG A 14 -13.28 1.55 4.06
CA ARG A 14 -13.77 1.44 2.69
C ARG A 14 -13.01 0.41 1.86
N TYR A 15 -11.73 0.19 2.14
CA TYR A 15 -10.97 -0.87 1.47
C TYR A 15 -11.43 -2.25 1.93
N GLY A 16 -11.72 -2.41 3.23
CA GLY A 16 -12.35 -3.60 3.80
C GLY A 16 -13.65 -4.01 3.09
N ASP A 17 -14.51 -3.02 2.84
CA ASP A 17 -15.76 -3.23 2.10
C ASP A 17 -15.53 -3.75 0.67
N ILE A 18 -14.44 -3.31 0.02
CA ILE A 18 -14.09 -3.68 -1.36
C ILE A 18 -13.43 -5.06 -1.42
N ASN A 19 -12.47 -5.34 -0.53
CA ASN A 19 -11.68 -6.56 -0.59
C ASN A 19 -12.29 -7.73 0.20
N GLY A 20 -13.27 -7.45 1.07
CA GLY A 20 -13.94 -8.44 1.92
C GLY A 20 -13.09 -8.95 3.09
N ASP A 21 -12.00 -8.26 3.42
CA ASP A 21 -11.15 -8.57 4.56
C ASP A 21 -11.66 -7.82 5.79
N TYR A 22 -12.38 -8.52 6.67
CA TYR A 22 -12.92 -7.95 7.90
C TYR A 22 -12.11 -8.37 9.14
N ASP A 23 -10.80 -8.63 9.01
CA ASP A 23 -9.97 -8.93 10.18
C ASP A 23 -10.00 -7.73 11.16
N ILE A 24 -10.32 -8.04 12.42
CA ILE A 24 -10.48 -7.08 13.51
C ILE A 24 -9.25 -6.17 13.70
N ILE A 25 -8.06 -6.61 13.30
CA ILE A 25 -6.83 -5.81 13.37
C ILE A 25 -6.90 -4.50 12.58
N HIS A 26 -7.79 -4.41 11.60
CA HIS A 26 -7.99 -3.23 10.76
C HIS A 26 -8.99 -2.22 11.33
N TYR A 27 -9.80 -2.62 12.33
CA TYR A 27 -10.98 -1.86 12.77
C TYR A 27 -11.04 -1.57 14.26
N ASP A 28 -10.45 -2.43 15.10
CA ASP A 28 -10.48 -2.28 16.55
C ASP A 28 -9.14 -1.76 17.07
N HIS A 29 -9.16 -0.52 17.56
CA HIS A 29 -7.99 0.16 18.08
C HIS A 29 -7.39 -0.55 19.29
N ASP A 30 -8.22 -0.92 20.27
CA ASP A 30 -7.76 -1.51 21.53
C ASP A 30 -7.18 -2.90 21.28
N TYR A 31 -7.82 -3.68 20.41
CA TYR A 31 -7.31 -4.97 19.96
C TYR A 31 -5.92 -4.82 19.30
N ALA A 32 -5.75 -3.87 18.39
CA ALA A 32 -4.48 -3.66 17.71
C ALA A 32 -3.37 -3.17 18.68
N VAL A 33 -3.70 -2.29 19.61
CA VAL A 33 -2.77 -1.83 20.66
C VAL A 33 -2.37 -2.99 21.59
N GLN A 34 -3.32 -3.85 21.98
CA GLN A 34 -3.03 -5.05 22.78
C GLN A 34 -2.03 -6.00 22.07
N ARG A 35 -2.00 -5.98 20.74
CA ARG A 35 -1.08 -6.78 19.92
C ARG A 35 0.28 -6.08 19.67
N GLY A 36 0.48 -4.90 20.24
CA GLY A 36 1.74 -4.16 20.19
C GLY A 36 1.85 -3.16 19.04
N PHE A 37 0.76 -2.86 18.33
CA PHE A 37 0.74 -1.83 17.29
C PHE A 37 0.38 -0.45 17.87
N ARG A 38 0.59 0.61 17.08
CA ARG A 38 0.21 1.99 17.42
C ARG A 38 -1.32 2.23 17.37
N GLY A 39 -2.04 1.34 16.71
CA GLY A 39 -3.47 1.42 16.43
C GLY A 39 -3.83 0.40 15.36
N THR A 40 -5.01 0.56 14.76
CA THR A 40 -5.45 -0.23 13.61
C THR A 40 -4.45 -0.16 12.46
N LEU A 41 -4.44 -1.21 11.63
CA LEU A 41 -3.48 -1.35 10.54
C LEU A 41 -4.14 -1.18 9.19
N VAL A 42 -3.44 -0.58 8.24
CA VAL A 42 -3.81 -0.65 6.81
C VAL A 42 -3.70 -2.10 6.34
N HIS A 43 -4.65 -2.57 5.53
CA HIS A 43 -4.55 -3.87 4.86
C HIS A 43 -3.30 -3.90 3.96
N GLY A 44 -2.52 -4.97 4.02
CA GLY A 44 -1.34 -5.12 3.17
C GLY A 44 -1.62 -4.84 1.67
N PRO A 45 -2.62 -5.48 1.05
CA PRO A 45 -2.98 -5.23 -0.35
C PRO A 45 -3.42 -3.80 -0.66
N HIS A 46 -3.91 -3.06 0.34
CA HIS A 46 -4.27 -1.65 0.18
C HIS A 46 -3.01 -0.79 -0.07
N LEU A 47 -1.91 -1.07 0.63
CA LEU A 47 -0.63 -0.39 0.37
C LEU A 47 -0.19 -0.60 -1.09
N SER A 48 -0.23 -1.86 -1.55
CA SER A 48 0.10 -2.21 -2.94
C SER A 48 -0.79 -1.54 -3.99
N ALA A 49 -2.02 -1.15 -3.64
CA ALA A 49 -2.96 -0.54 -4.57
C ALA A 49 -2.48 0.84 -5.06
N PHE A 50 -1.79 1.60 -4.21
CA PHE A 50 -1.26 2.92 -4.58
C PHE A 50 -0.15 2.81 -5.62
N ALA A 51 0.79 1.88 -5.42
CA ALA A 51 1.83 1.59 -6.41
C ALA A 51 1.24 1.01 -7.71
N CYS A 52 0.16 0.23 -7.63
CA CYS A 52 -0.56 -0.27 -8.80
C CYS A 52 -1.19 0.86 -9.63
N ASP A 53 -1.79 1.86 -8.98
CA ASP A 53 -2.34 3.04 -9.66
C ASP A 53 -1.23 3.85 -10.34
N MET A 54 -0.10 4.07 -9.67
CA MET A 54 1.06 4.73 -10.28
C MET A 54 1.62 3.95 -11.47
N ALA A 55 1.65 2.62 -11.39
CA ALA A 55 2.07 1.77 -12.49
C ALA A 55 1.12 1.87 -13.69
N LEU A 56 -0.19 1.93 -13.45
CA LEU A 56 -1.18 2.19 -14.49
C LEU A 56 -0.95 3.56 -15.14
N GLN A 57 -0.68 4.61 -14.36
CA GLN A 57 -0.38 5.94 -14.90
C GLN A 57 0.91 5.94 -15.74
N LYS A 58 1.93 5.19 -15.31
CA LYS A 58 3.23 5.11 -15.99
C LYS A 58 3.19 4.29 -17.28
N TYR A 59 2.59 3.10 -17.23
CA TYR A 59 2.64 2.11 -18.34
C TYR A 59 1.36 2.11 -19.20
N GLY A 60 0.31 2.81 -18.78
CA GLY A 60 -0.95 2.91 -19.49
C GLY A 60 -1.61 1.55 -19.69
N ALA A 61 -2.27 1.38 -20.85
CA ALA A 61 -3.05 0.18 -21.14
C ALA A 61 -2.21 -1.12 -21.21
N ASP A 62 -0.88 -1.02 -21.34
CA ASP A 62 0.02 -2.18 -21.35
C ASP A 62 0.05 -2.86 -19.96
N TRP A 63 -0.15 -2.09 -18.89
CA TRP A 63 -0.21 -2.59 -17.51
C TRP A 63 -1.27 -3.68 -17.32
N PHE A 64 -2.42 -3.54 -17.97
CA PHE A 64 -3.51 -4.51 -17.82
C PHE A 64 -3.21 -5.89 -18.40
N ARG A 65 -2.24 -6.01 -19.31
CA ARG A 65 -1.91 -7.27 -19.99
C ARG A 65 -0.57 -7.83 -19.57
N HIS A 66 0.41 -6.96 -19.39
CA HIS A 66 1.82 -7.33 -19.20
C HIS A 66 2.37 -6.81 -17.87
N GLY A 67 1.53 -6.18 -17.03
CA GLY A 67 1.93 -5.67 -15.74
C GLY A 67 2.21 -6.79 -14.74
N ARG A 68 3.39 -6.74 -14.12
CA ARG A 68 3.68 -7.49 -12.90
C ARG A 68 3.89 -6.52 -11.74
N LEU A 69 3.13 -6.74 -10.68
CA LEU A 69 3.34 -6.11 -9.38
C LEU A 69 3.89 -7.13 -8.38
N ARG A 70 4.98 -6.77 -7.69
CA ARG A 70 5.52 -7.54 -6.58
C ARG A 70 5.79 -6.61 -5.42
N THR A 71 5.17 -6.84 -4.28
CA THR A 71 5.35 -6.02 -3.07
C THR A 71 5.63 -6.90 -1.87
N LYS A 72 6.46 -6.40 -0.96
CA LYS A 72 6.64 -6.95 0.38
C LYS A 72 6.30 -5.86 1.40
N TRP A 73 5.33 -6.13 2.26
CA TRP A 73 4.97 -5.25 3.37
C TRP A 73 5.89 -5.56 4.54
N ILE A 74 6.79 -4.65 4.85
CA ILE A 74 7.90 -4.86 5.80
C ILE A 74 7.69 -4.19 7.15
N ALA A 75 6.72 -3.27 7.25
CA ALA A 75 6.32 -2.65 8.52
C ALA A 75 4.84 -2.23 8.48
N PRO A 76 4.18 -2.15 9.65
CA PRO A 76 2.79 -1.70 9.75
C PRO A 76 2.65 -0.21 9.39
N VAL A 77 1.51 0.15 8.80
CA VAL A 77 1.09 1.53 8.54
C VAL A 77 -0.24 1.76 9.26
N CYS A 78 -0.37 2.87 9.96
CA CYS A 78 -1.52 3.19 10.82
C CYS A 78 -2.24 4.45 10.32
N PRO A 79 -3.52 4.68 10.74
CA PRO A 79 -4.16 5.97 10.56
C PRO A 79 -3.32 7.14 11.11
N GLY A 80 -3.31 8.26 10.38
CA GLY A 80 -2.52 9.45 10.67
C GLY A 80 -1.09 9.42 10.11
N ASP A 81 -0.65 8.31 9.52
CA ASP A 81 0.62 8.25 8.80
C ASP A 81 0.50 8.91 7.42
N ASP A 82 1.51 9.69 7.03
CA ASP A 82 1.71 10.15 5.66
C ASP A 82 2.55 9.11 4.90
N LEU A 83 1.88 8.33 4.05
CA LEU A 83 2.52 7.31 3.21
C LEU A 83 3.08 7.98 1.96
N VAL A 84 4.40 7.98 1.80
CA VAL A 84 5.07 8.41 0.58
C VAL A 84 5.31 7.20 -0.30
N VAL A 85 4.69 7.15 -1.47
CA VAL A 85 4.81 6.07 -2.45
C VAL A 85 5.68 6.55 -3.60
N GLU A 86 6.79 5.88 -3.83
CA GLU A 86 7.72 6.16 -4.92
C GLU A 86 7.76 4.98 -5.90
N LEU A 87 7.64 5.31 -7.19
CA LEU A 87 7.88 4.40 -8.32
C LEU A 87 8.99 4.99 -9.18
N SER A 88 10.16 4.34 -9.16
CA SER A 88 11.33 4.75 -9.94
C SER A 88 11.17 4.44 -11.43
N GLU A 89 12.09 4.95 -12.24
CA GLU A 89 12.09 4.76 -13.70
C GLU A 89 12.27 3.28 -14.09
N ASP A 90 13.13 2.53 -13.40
CA ASP A 90 13.35 1.09 -13.59
C ASP A 90 12.24 0.21 -12.98
N GLY A 91 11.25 0.83 -12.32
CA GLY A 91 10.08 0.14 -11.80
C GLY A 91 10.22 -0.35 -10.35
N ALA A 92 11.27 0.02 -9.63
CA ALA A 92 11.34 -0.22 -8.20
C ALA A 92 10.28 0.59 -7.44
N ILE A 93 9.68 -0.06 -6.44
CA ILE A 93 8.71 0.55 -5.53
C ILE A 93 9.37 0.69 -4.16
N THR A 94 9.31 1.89 -3.60
CA THR A 94 9.58 2.12 -2.18
C THR A 94 8.46 2.96 -1.59
N GLU A 95 7.84 2.47 -0.53
CA GLU A 95 6.88 3.25 0.26
C GLU A 95 7.46 3.52 1.63
N THR A 96 7.33 4.75 2.12
CA THR A 96 7.87 5.17 3.41
C THR A 96 6.86 5.91 4.27
N VAL A 97 7.04 5.81 5.59
CA VAL A 97 6.39 6.64 6.61
C VAL A 97 7.49 7.24 7.47
N GLY A 98 7.52 8.57 7.61
CA GLY A 98 8.58 9.26 8.37
C GLY A 98 10.00 8.96 7.84
N GLY A 99 10.14 8.62 6.56
CA GLY A 99 11.40 8.23 5.92
C GLY A 99 11.83 6.78 6.13
N ALA A 100 11.10 5.99 6.92
CA ALA A 100 11.36 4.56 7.08
C ALA A 100 10.55 3.74 6.06
N ALA A 101 11.18 2.74 5.43
CA ALA A 101 10.52 1.89 4.44
C ALA A 101 9.47 0.97 5.08
N VAL A 102 8.27 0.97 4.54
CA VAL A 102 7.12 0.14 4.95
C VAL A 102 6.70 -0.85 3.87
N VAL A 103 6.94 -0.52 2.60
CA VAL A 103 6.81 -1.43 1.46
C VAL A 103 8.03 -1.32 0.56
N VAL A 104 8.50 -2.46 0.06
CA VAL A 104 9.48 -2.53 -1.03
C VAL A 104 8.96 -3.46 -2.11
N GLY A 105 9.28 -3.18 -3.36
CA GLY A 105 8.73 -3.96 -4.46
C GLY A 105 9.20 -3.55 -5.84
N SER A 106 8.45 -4.02 -6.83
CA SER A 106 8.59 -3.59 -8.21
C SER A 106 7.24 -3.62 -8.93
N ALA A 107 7.05 -2.67 -9.85
CA ALA A 107 6.01 -2.67 -10.87
C ALA A 107 6.68 -2.59 -12.24
N THR A 108 6.57 -3.65 -13.03
CA THR A 108 7.27 -3.80 -14.31
C THR A 108 6.33 -4.32 -15.39
N ILE A 109 6.72 -4.11 -16.65
CA ILE A 109 6.09 -4.76 -17.80
C ILE A 109 6.91 -6.00 -18.17
N GLU A 110 6.28 -7.17 -18.16
CA GLU A 110 6.84 -8.44 -18.59
C GLU A 110 6.13 -8.87 -19.88
N LYS A 111 6.85 -8.81 -21.00
CA LYS A 111 6.35 -9.31 -22.28
C LYS A 111 6.85 -10.74 -22.42
N ASP A 112 5.93 -11.65 -22.70
CA ASP A 112 6.23 -13.04 -23.07
C ASP A 112 7.13 -13.12 -24.30
#